data_AF-A0AAU9WWU3-F1
#
_entry.id   AF-A0AAU9WWU3-F1
#
_cell.length_a   1.000
_cell.length_b   1.000
_cell.length_c   1.000
_cell.angle_alpha   90.00
_cell.angle_beta   90.00
_cell.angle_gamma   90.00
#
_symmetry.space_group_name_H-M   'P 1'
#
loop_
_entity.id
_entity.type
_entity.pdbx_description
1 polymer ?
#
loop_
_entity_poly.entity_id
_entity_poly.type
_entity_poly.pdbx_seq_one_letter_code
_entity_poly.pdbx_strand_id
1 'polypeptide(L)'
;MENTSSIEEIKFGDKLGEGSYGEVWKAVWKGKQVAAKRILPILVMEDYDVSQRKAILEKFKQEWEILCSIRHKNIVQYYTVILPPSPESPIIVTELLECDLAKHIRNSTTKPKVPFSDVIKIMLDVAEGLHYIHTLKKPIVHRDLASKNVLLTKTLHAKIADLGQAKAFPGGAMYATAMPGTPVYAAPETYPTGLGGLPRGDKARYSVKIDIFSFGAMLLEIIIGHLPEGNLPDPVLEDGEIVPEYKRRHEDLEEMGPSHPLRNLVLQCLENSPEERPSAGEIKEKLSKAVSETLSGNPSDVRDAVKSIDHYDHKFKLVVLGEAGVGKTSIVTRFLDTNSQLSEISFSRNVESEDHFVGLRLPDMSIHLHIVDVGGHKLTKASNLVPQIFRDVRGAVIAFDLLSKKSFLEVPNWVKVVRERCYEEIPIVLVGNKDEELERKVGSQEVEQFAERESMFYTEASAKSGKNIDEIFSVLIDLMIECENKNKGEATTNSLLVSLRETLSNRDASQEKSPIAERFLTPRRDALNPGVIELKEEKGTMEHDKNDRKSKSRCCLLN
;
A
#
# COMPACT_ATOMS: atom_id res chain seq x y z
N MET A 1 42.37 -28.31 2.76
CA MET A 1 41.45 -29.07 3.62
C MET A 1 41.94 -29.00 5.06
N GLU A 2 42.10 -27.81 5.66
CA GLU A 2 42.86 -27.66 6.92
C GLU A 2 42.09 -27.08 8.12
N ASN A 3 40.75 -27.01 8.12
CA ASN A 3 40.00 -26.42 9.25
C ASN A 3 38.67 -27.14 9.59
N THR A 4 38.67 -28.47 9.67
CA THR A 4 37.52 -29.22 10.19
C THR A 4 37.66 -29.41 11.70
N SER A 5 36.77 -28.79 12.48
CA SER A 5 36.67 -28.95 13.93
C SER A 5 36.03 -30.30 14.30
N SER A 6 36.38 -30.90 15.44
CA SER A 6 35.78 -32.18 15.88
C SER A 6 34.43 -31.96 16.60
N ILE A 7 33.55 -32.98 16.58
CA ILE A 7 32.22 -32.93 17.24
C ILE A 7 32.33 -32.70 18.76
N GLU A 8 33.43 -33.12 19.38
CA GLU A 8 33.69 -32.95 20.82
C GLU A 8 33.86 -31.48 21.22
N GLU A 9 34.18 -30.60 20.26
CA GLU A 9 34.40 -29.18 20.51
C GLU A 9 33.10 -28.36 20.57
N ILE A 10 31.93 -28.98 20.27
CA ILE A 10 30.63 -28.32 20.28
C ILE A 10 29.67 -28.94 21.30
N LYS A 11 29.02 -28.09 22.10
CA LYS A 11 27.98 -28.49 23.05
C LYS A 11 26.65 -27.84 22.66
N PHE A 12 25.66 -28.65 22.32
CA PHE A 12 24.33 -28.19 21.95
C PHE A 12 23.51 -27.76 23.19
N GLY A 13 22.70 -26.72 23.01
CA GLY A 13 21.74 -26.21 23.97
C GLY A 13 20.34 -26.21 23.36
N ASP A 14 19.62 -25.09 23.48
CA ASP A 14 18.23 -24.98 23.00
C ASP A 14 18.14 -24.98 21.46
N LYS A 15 17.10 -25.65 20.94
CA LYS A 15 16.75 -25.57 19.52
C LYS A 15 16.23 -24.16 19.19
N LEU A 16 16.80 -23.53 18.16
CA LEU A 16 16.45 -22.19 17.71
C LEU A 16 15.42 -22.21 16.59
N GLY A 17 15.49 -23.21 15.71
CA GLY A 17 14.57 -23.34 14.58
C GLY A 17 14.72 -24.67 13.84
N GLU A 18 13.74 -24.96 12.99
CA GLU A 18 13.72 -26.13 12.11
C GLU A 18 13.19 -25.69 10.74
N GLY A 19 13.81 -26.22 9.68
CA GLY A 19 13.37 -26.06 8.31
C GLY A 19 13.35 -27.40 7.58
N SER A 20 13.02 -27.37 6.29
CA SER A 20 12.80 -28.59 5.49
C SER A 20 14.01 -29.52 5.38
N TYR A 21 15.22 -29.03 5.65
CA TYR A 21 16.48 -29.76 5.43
C TYR A 21 17.35 -29.87 6.68
N GLY A 22 17.01 -29.20 7.77
CA GLY A 22 17.91 -29.08 8.90
C GLY A 22 17.34 -28.32 10.10
N GLU A 23 18.05 -28.43 11.20
CA GLU A 23 17.75 -27.80 12.47
C GLU A 23 18.85 -26.81 12.83
N VAL A 24 18.47 -25.69 13.42
CA VAL A 24 19.42 -24.72 13.97
C VAL A 24 19.34 -24.77 15.48
N TRP A 25 20.49 -24.91 16.12
CA TRP A 25 20.63 -25.03 17.56
C TRP A 25 21.52 -23.93 18.11
N LYS A 26 21.19 -23.46 19.31
CA LYS A 26 22.13 -22.71 20.13
C LYS A 26 23.19 -23.69 20.62
N ALA A 27 24.46 -23.31 20.53
CA ALA A 27 25.55 -24.16 20.97
C ALA A 27 26.70 -23.35 21.56
N VAL A 28 27.63 -24.05 22.20
CA VAL A 28 28.90 -23.51 22.66
C VAL A 28 30.02 -24.25 21.92
N TRP A 29 30.76 -23.53 21.08
CA TRP A 29 31.93 -24.05 20.36
C TRP A 29 33.19 -23.33 20.84
N LYS A 30 34.18 -24.09 21.36
CA LYS A 30 35.42 -23.53 21.94
C LYS A 30 35.19 -22.41 22.96
N GLY A 31 34.18 -22.58 23.81
CA GLY A 31 33.79 -21.60 24.83
C GLY A 31 33.00 -20.39 24.31
N LYS A 32 32.74 -20.30 23.00
CA LYS A 32 31.98 -19.22 22.36
C LYS A 32 30.54 -19.66 22.09
N GLN A 33 29.56 -18.80 22.39
CA GLN A 33 28.17 -19.03 21.97
C GLN A 33 28.03 -18.88 20.45
N VAL A 34 27.40 -19.87 19.82
CA VAL A 34 27.29 -20.01 18.37
C VAL A 34 25.90 -20.52 17.98
N ALA A 35 25.55 -20.34 16.71
CA ALA A 35 24.47 -21.06 16.07
C ALA A 35 25.04 -22.24 15.29
N ALA A 36 24.42 -23.41 15.41
CA ALA A 36 24.84 -24.66 14.79
C ALA A 36 23.71 -25.20 13.91
N LYS A 37 23.87 -25.09 12.59
CA LYS A 37 22.91 -25.62 11.59
C LYS A 37 23.33 -27.03 11.22
N ARG A 38 22.50 -28.02 11.58
CA ARG A 38 22.73 -29.44 11.34
C ARG A 38 21.69 -29.97 10.35
N ILE A 39 22.11 -30.76 9.36
CA ILE A 39 21.16 -31.47 8.48
C ILE A 39 20.33 -32.45 9.34
N LEU A 40 19.05 -32.64 9.03
CA LEU A 40 18.24 -33.62 9.76
C LEU A 40 18.84 -35.03 9.59
N PRO A 41 19.09 -35.79 10.68
CA PRO A 41 19.72 -37.11 10.60
C PRO A 41 19.03 -38.07 9.65
N ILE A 42 17.69 -38.07 9.62
CA ILE A 42 16.88 -38.92 8.74
C ILE A 42 17.19 -38.71 7.25
N LEU A 43 17.62 -37.51 6.86
CA LEU A 43 17.88 -37.15 5.46
C LEU A 43 19.25 -37.64 4.96
N VAL A 44 20.11 -38.12 5.87
CA VAL A 44 21.44 -38.64 5.53
C VAL A 44 21.61 -40.14 5.79
N MET A 45 20.55 -40.81 6.28
CA MET A 45 20.54 -42.26 6.47
C MET A 45 20.60 -43.01 5.13
N GLU A 46 21.10 -44.25 5.15
CA GLU A 46 21.35 -45.04 3.93
C GLU A 46 20.06 -45.51 3.22
N ASP A 47 18.97 -45.60 3.97
CA ASP A 47 17.63 -45.98 3.52
C ASP A 47 16.83 -44.82 2.92
N TYR A 48 17.32 -43.59 3.06
CA TYR A 48 16.71 -42.43 2.41
C TYR A 48 17.02 -42.39 0.90
N ASP A 49 16.11 -41.83 0.11
CA ASP A 49 16.27 -41.77 -1.34
C ASP A 49 17.63 -41.17 -1.74
N VAL A 50 18.40 -41.94 -2.52
CA VAL A 50 19.79 -41.61 -2.85
C VAL A 50 19.89 -40.28 -3.59
N SER A 51 18.92 -39.99 -4.46
CA SER A 51 18.91 -38.76 -5.26
C SER A 51 18.60 -37.53 -4.38
N GLN A 52 17.62 -37.65 -3.47
CA GLN A 52 17.26 -36.60 -2.53
C GLN A 52 18.39 -36.34 -1.52
N ARG A 53 18.99 -37.40 -0.96
CA ARG A 53 20.16 -37.29 -0.06
C ARG A 53 21.30 -36.52 -0.72
N LYS A 54 21.61 -36.85 -1.97
CA LYS A 54 22.67 -36.17 -2.75
C LYS A 54 22.34 -34.68 -2.94
N ALA A 55 21.10 -34.34 -3.29
CA ALA A 55 20.68 -32.95 -3.46
C ALA A 55 20.79 -32.14 -2.16
N ILE A 56 20.47 -32.74 -1.01
CA ILE A 56 20.58 -32.10 0.32
C ILE A 56 22.04 -31.83 0.68
N LEU A 57 22.92 -32.82 0.47
CA LEU A 57 24.36 -32.66 0.70
C LEU A 57 25.00 -31.63 -0.24
N GLU A 58 24.53 -31.56 -1.50
CA GLU A 58 24.96 -30.52 -2.45
C GLU A 58 24.55 -29.12 -1.98
N LYS A 59 23.32 -28.93 -1.49
CA LYS A 59 22.87 -27.65 -0.90
C LYS A 59 23.70 -27.26 0.32
N PHE A 60 23.96 -28.20 1.22
CA PHE A 60 24.82 -27.96 2.40
C PHE A 60 26.23 -27.54 1.97
N LYS A 61 26.83 -28.28 1.03
CA LYS A 61 28.16 -27.97 0.52
C LYS A 61 28.21 -26.59 -0.14
N GLN A 62 27.18 -26.25 -0.92
CA GLN A 62 27.04 -24.95 -1.56
C GLN A 62 26.95 -23.81 -0.52
N GLU A 63 26.11 -23.96 0.50
CA GLU A 63 26.00 -22.99 1.60
C GLU A 63 27.35 -22.80 2.30
N TRP A 64 28.02 -23.90 2.62
CA TRP A 64 29.32 -23.90 3.28
C TRP A 64 30.39 -23.20 2.43
N GLU A 65 30.49 -23.53 1.13
CA GLU A 65 31.45 -22.93 0.20
C GLU A 65 31.23 -21.43 0.05
N ILE A 66 29.96 -21.01 -0.08
CA ILE A 66 29.60 -19.59 -0.16
C ILE A 66 30.01 -18.87 1.12
N LEU A 67 29.59 -19.37 2.29
CA LEU A 67 29.89 -18.78 3.59
C LEU A 67 31.40 -18.68 3.86
N CYS A 68 32.20 -19.65 3.41
CA CYS A 68 33.66 -19.58 3.51
C CYS A 68 34.28 -18.50 2.62
N SER A 69 33.63 -18.16 1.51
CA SER A 69 34.17 -17.25 0.50
C SER A 69 33.84 -15.77 0.73
N ILE A 70 32.95 -15.48 1.69
CA ILE A 70 32.44 -14.13 1.94
C ILE A 70 32.69 -13.69 3.38
N ARG A 71 32.90 -12.38 3.57
CA ARG A 71 33.00 -11.78 4.91
C ARG A 71 32.55 -10.34 4.87
N HIS A 72 31.47 -10.04 5.59
CA HIS A 72 30.89 -8.71 5.65
C HIS A 72 30.19 -8.50 6.99
N LYS A 73 30.13 -7.25 7.50
CA LYS A 73 29.51 -6.94 8.80
C LYS A 73 28.00 -7.23 8.83
N ASN A 74 27.33 -7.14 7.68
CA ASN A 74 25.88 -7.40 7.50
C ASN A 74 25.58 -8.77 6.87
N ILE A 75 26.51 -9.72 6.99
CA ILE A 75 26.29 -11.12 6.62
C ILE A 75 26.72 -11.95 7.81
N VAL A 76 25.96 -13.01 8.12
CA VAL A 76 26.26 -13.91 9.23
C VAL A 76 27.68 -14.46 9.09
N GLN A 77 28.49 -14.25 10.13
CA GLN A 77 29.87 -14.68 10.17
C GLN A 77 29.96 -16.19 10.37
N TYR A 78 30.50 -16.87 9.37
CA TYR A 78 30.92 -18.26 9.46
C TYR A 78 32.14 -18.40 10.38
N TYR A 79 32.15 -19.47 11.18
CA TYR A 79 33.29 -19.83 12.04
C TYR A 79 33.96 -21.12 11.59
N THR A 80 33.20 -22.20 11.45
CA THR A 80 33.76 -23.52 11.09
C THR A 80 32.66 -24.44 10.55
N VAL A 81 33.08 -25.56 9.99
CA VAL A 81 32.23 -26.70 9.68
C VAL A 81 32.72 -27.90 10.49
N ILE A 82 31.77 -28.70 10.97
CA ILE A 82 32.04 -29.96 11.64
C ILE A 82 31.50 -31.06 10.73
N LEU A 83 32.38 -31.99 10.36
CA LEU A 83 32.08 -33.11 9.48
C LEU A 83 32.28 -34.42 10.26
N PRO A 84 31.30 -34.84 11.07
CA PRO A 84 31.43 -36.06 11.84
C PRO A 84 31.35 -37.29 10.93
N PRO A 85 31.88 -38.44 11.37
CA PRO A 85 31.72 -39.70 10.65
C PRO A 85 30.24 -40.10 10.59
N SER A 86 29.86 -40.80 9.51
CA SER A 86 28.53 -41.42 9.38
C SER A 86 28.22 -42.28 10.62
N PRO A 87 26.99 -42.22 11.19
CA PRO A 87 25.76 -41.65 10.64
C PRO A 87 25.47 -40.19 11.04
N GLU A 88 26.39 -39.51 11.71
CA GLU A 88 26.13 -38.15 12.19
C GLU A 88 26.12 -37.13 11.04
N SER A 89 25.25 -36.13 11.16
CA SER A 89 25.06 -35.13 10.12
C SER A 89 26.09 -34.00 10.17
N PRO A 90 26.54 -33.48 9.01
CA PRO A 90 27.35 -32.26 8.93
C PRO A 90 26.72 -31.05 9.63
N ILE A 91 27.56 -30.20 10.22
CA ILE A 91 27.14 -29.00 10.97
C ILE A 91 27.90 -27.77 10.47
N ILE A 92 27.19 -26.71 10.10
CA ILE A 92 27.76 -25.38 9.87
C ILE A 92 27.64 -24.57 11.17
N VAL A 93 28.75 -24.00 11.61
CA VAL A 93 28.83 -23.17 12.82
C VAL A 93 29.00 -21.71 12.45
N THR A 94 28.09 -20.86 12.91
CA THR A 94 28.06 -19.42 12.66
C THR A 94 27.92 -18.62 13.94
N GLU A 95 28.02 -17.29 13.83
CA GLU A 95 27.66 -16.40 14.94
C GLU A 95 26.21 -16.58 15.39
N LEU A 96 26.00 -16.49 16.71
CA LEU A 96 24.67 -16.47 17.32
C LEU A 96 24.15 -15.04 17.38
N LEU A 97 22.92 -14.82 16.94
CA LEU A 97 22.21 -13.54 16.97
C LEU A 97 20.94 -13.64 17.83
N GLU A 98 20.33 -12.50 18.16
CA GLU A 98 19.27 -12.41 19.17
C GLU A 98 17.95 -13.02 18.65
N CYS A 99 17.52 -12.60 17.47
CA CYS A 99 16.34 -13.13 16.79
C CYS A 99 16.39 -12.81 15.29
N ASP A 100 15.49 -13.43 14.51
CA ASP A 100 15.17 -12.98 13.15
C ASP A 100 14.24 -11.77 13.14
N LEU A 101 14.20 -11.06 12.00
CA LEU A 101 13.39 -9.86 11.80
C LEU A 101 11.89 -10.18 11.85
N ALA A 102 11.45 -11.34 11.32
CA ALA A 102 10.05 -11.74 11.37
C ALA A 102 9.55 -11.87 12.83
N LYS A 103 10.36 -12.51 13.69
CA LYS A 103 10.10 -12.63 15.12
C LYS A 103 10.15 -11.27 15.82
N HIS A 104 11.06 -10.38 15.44
CA HIS A 104 11.11 -9.02 15.98
C HIS A 104 9.83 -8.24 15.70
N ILE A 105 9.35 -8.24 14.45
CA ILE A 105 8.10 -7.59 14.04
C ILE A 105 6.91 -8.19 14.79
N ARG A 106 6.78 -9.52 14.78
CA ARG A 106 5.65 -10.24 15.41
C ARG A 106 5.56 -10.04 16.91
N ASN A 107 6.70 -9.99 17.60
CA ASN A 107 6.73 -9.86 19.06
C ASN A 107 6.62 -8.41 19.54
N SER A 108 6.66 -7.44 18.62
CA SER A 108 6.50 -6.04 18.99
C SER A 108 5.07 -5.73 19.45
N THR A 109 4.97 -4.95 20.52
CA THR A 109 3.71 -4.48 21.09
C THR A 109 3.47 -2.99 20.82
N THR A 110 4.40 -2.31 20.15
CA THR A 110 4.32 -0.89 19.83
C THR A 110 3.47 -0.64 18.57
N LYS A 111 3.01 0.61 18.41
CA LYS A 111 2.40 1.10 17.17
C LYS A 111 3.13 2.39 16.74
N PRO A 112 3.83 2.41 15.59
CA PRO A 112 4.08 1.29 14.68
C PRO A 112 4.88 0.15 15.34
N LYS A 113 4.82 -1.07 14.78
CA LYS A 113 5.53 -2.24 15.36
C LYS A 113 7.05 -2.08 15.33
N VAL A 114 7.59 -1.40 14.33
CA VAL A 114 9.00 -1.04 14.26
C VAL A 114 9.10 0.48 14.09
N PRO A 115 9.77 1.21 15.00
CA PRO A 115 9.99 2.64 14.82
C PRO A 115 10.73 2.96 13.53
N PHE A 116 10.41 4.09 12.90
CA PHE A 116 11.00 4.47 11.61
C PHE A 116 12.54 4.51 11.62
N SER A 117 13.16 4.97 12.70
CA SER A 117 14.62 4.95 12.85
C SER A 117 15.21 3.55 12.79
N ASP A 118 14.52 2.57 13.38
CA ASP A 118 14.94 1.17 13.39
C ASP A 118 14.67 0.52 12.03
N VAL A 119 13.56 0.88 11.35
CA VAL A 119 13.31 0.49 9.95
C VAL A 119 14.49 0.90 9.07
N ILE A 120 14.88 2.18 9.11
CA ILE A 120 16.00 2.64 8.29
C ILE A 120 17.29 1.91 8.66
N LYS A 121 17.60 1.81 9.96
CA LYS A 121 18.82 1.15 10.44
C LYS A 121 18.92 -0.29 9.94
N ILE A 122 17.87 -1.08 10.14
CA ILE A 122 17.81 -2.50 9.76
C ILE A 122 17.92 -2.63 8.25
N MET A 123 17.14 -1.86 7.50
CA MET A 123 17.07 -1.99 6.04
C MET A 123 18.32 -1.45 5.34
N LEU A 124 19.02 -0.48 5.93
CA LEU A 124 20.32 -0.01 5.46
C LEU A 124 21.39 -1.10 5.63
N ASP A 125 21.41 -1.77 6.79
CA ASP A 125 22.29 -2.91 7.05
C ASP A 125 22.04 -4.05 6.03
N VAL A 126 20.78 -4.38 5.74
CA VAL A 126 20.43 -5.36 4.71
C VAL A 126 20.90 -4.91 3.32
N ALA A 127 20.66 -3.65 2.95
CA ALA A 127 21.08 -3.11 1.66
C ALA A 127 22.62 -3.15 1.49
N GLU A 128 23.38 -2.89 2.56
CA GLU A 128 24.84 -3.01 2.57
C GLU A 128 25.30 -4.46 2.36
N GLY A 129 24.66 -5.42 3.04
CA GLY A 129 24.93 -6.84 2.85
C GLY A 129 24.64 -7.32 1.41
N LEU A 130 23.50 -6.92 0.85
CA LEU A 130 23.11 -7.23 -0.53
C LEU A 130 24.08 -6.61 -1.54
N HIS A 131 24.40 -5.33 -1.37
CA HIS A 131 25.34 -4.63 -2.25
C HIS A 131 26.69 -5.35 -2.30
N TYR A 132 27.20 -5.80 -1.15
CA TYR A 132 28.43 -6.57 -1.09
C TYR A 132 28.36 -7.85 -1.92
N ILE A 133 27.34 -8.71 -1.75
CA ILE A 133 27.27 -9.99 -2.47
C ILE A 133 26.96 -9.82 -3.97
N HIS A 134 26.21 -8.78 -4.34
CA HIS A 134 25.87 -8.48 -5.73
C HIS A 134 27.03 -7.90 -6.54
N THR A 135 28.00 -7.25 -5.89
CA THR A 135 29.16 -6.60 -6.54
C THR A 135 30.45 -7.43 -6.52
N LEU A 136 30.41 -8.64 -5.96
CA LEU A 136 31.52 -9.59 -6.08
C LEU A 136 31.83 -9.86 -7.56
N LYS A 137 33.10 -10.19 -7.87
CA LYS A 137 33.53 -10.61 -9.21
C LYS A 137 32.64 -11.73 -9.80
N LYS A 138 32.15 -12.61 -8.94
CA LYS A 138 31.07 -13.55 -9.23
C LYS A 138 29.88 -13.16 -8.34
N PRO A 139 28.91 -12.38 -8.85
CA PRO A 139 27.75 -11.97 -8.08
C PRO A 139 27.03 -13.17 -7.49
N ILE A 140 26.70 -13.10 -6.21
CA ILE A 140 25.92 -14.11 -5.50
C ILE A 140 24.49 -13.59 -5.35
N VAL A 141 23.53 -14.36 -5.85
CA VAL A 141 22.09 -14.10 -5.66
C VAL A 141 21.61 -14.94 -4.48
N HIS A 142 20.93 -14.31 -3.52
CA HIS A 142 20.45 -14.96 -2.28
C HIS A 142 19.34 -15.97 -2.58
N ARG A 143 18.35 -15.59 -3.40
CA ARG A 143 17.21 -16.41 -3.87
C ARG A 143 16.17 -16.82 -2.81
N ASP A 144 16.38 -16.54 -1.52
CA ASP A 144 15.36 -16.66 -0.46
C ASP A 144 15.50 -15.51 0.57
N LEU A 145 15.64 -14.28 0.09
CA LEU A 145 15.72 -13.13 1.00
C LEU A 145 14.32 -12.88 1.59
N ALA A 146 14.20 -12.95 2.91
CA ALA A 146 12.95 -12.78 3.64
C ALA A 146 13.23 -12.35 5.08
N SER A 147 12.24 -11.83 5.80
CA SER A 147 12.42 -11.37 7.19
C SER A 147 12.87 -12.48 8.15
N LYS A 148 12.49 -13.75 7.90
CA LYS A 148 12.99 -14.91 8.65
C LYS A 148 14.49 -15.20 8.46
N ASN A 149 15.08 -14.71 7.36
CA ASN A 149 16.48 -14.91 6.97
C ASN A 149 17.33 -13.64 7.21
N VAL A 150 16.77 -12.62 7.86
CA VAL A 150 17.51 -11.45 8.36
C VAL A 150 17.59 -11.55 9.88
N LEU A 151 18.79 -11.69 10.42
CA LEU A 151 19.03 -11.85 11.85
C LEU A 151 19.50 -10.54 12.48
N LEU A 152 19.07 -10.27 13.71
CA LEU A 152 19.32 -9.03 14.43
C LEU A 152 20.26 -9.22 15.61
N THR A 153 21.18 -8.28 15.80
CA THR A 153 21.96 -8.16 17.03
C THR A 153 21.10 -7.57 18.16
N LYS A 154 21.60 -7.64 19.40
CA LYS A 154 21.02 -6.94 20.56
C LYS A 154 20.88 -5.43 20.39
N THR A 155 21.67 -4.85 19.49
CA THR A 155 21.68 -3.41 19.18
C THR A 155 20.91 -3.10 17.89
N LEU A 156 20.10 -4.03 17.37
CA LEU A 156 19.31 -3.89 16.14
C LEU A 156 20.16 -3.61 14.89
N HIS A 157 21.33 -4.24 14.79
CA HIS A 157 22.05 -4.34 13.52
C HIS A 157 21.64 -5.61 12.79
N ALA A 158 21.41 -5.50 11.49
CA ALA A 158 20.91 -6.60 10.68
C ALA A 158 22.04 -7.34 9.95
N LYS A 159 21.90 -8.66 9.87
CA LYS A 159 22.78 -9.56 9.12
C LYS A 159 21.98 -10.55 8.28
N ILE A 160 22.31 -10.65 7.01
CA ILE A 160 21.71 -11.62 6.08
C ILE A 160 22.22 -13.03 6.43
N ALA A 161 21.30 -13.99 6.51
CA ALA A 161 21.53 -15.38 6.87
C ALA A 161 20.89 -16.35 5.86
N ASP A 162 21.16 -17.64 6.01
CA ASP A 162 20.62 -18.74 5.19
C ASP A 162 20.88 -18.64 3.68
N LEU A 163 22.15 -18.88 3.32
CA LEU A 163 22.61 -18.93 1.93
C LEU A 163 22.43 -20.34 1.31
N GLY A 164 21.59 -21.20 1.90
CA GLY A 164 21.34 -22.56 1.42
C GLY A 164 20.72 -22.62 0.03
N GLN A 165 20.03 -21.55 -0.37
CA GLN A 165 19.50 -21.38 -1.71
C GLN A 165 20.34 -20.39 -2.53
N ALA A 166 21.43 -19.81 -2.03
CA ALA A 166 22.18 -18.80 -2.77
C ALA A 166 22.96 -19.42 -3.95
N LYS A 167 23.18 -18.67 -5.03
CA LYS A 167 23.92 -19.17 -6.21
C LYS A 167 24.74 -18.07 -6.86
N ALA A 168 25.90 -18.42 -7.40
CA ALA A 168 26.77 -17.50 -8.14
C ALA A 168 26.36 -17.40 -9.61
N PHE A 169 26.30 -16.18 -10.15
CA PHE A 169 25.85 -15.89 -11.52
C PHE A 169 26.99 -15.24 -12.33
N PRO A 170 27.90 -16.03 -12.91
CA PRO A 170 28.98 -15.50 -13.73
C PRO A 170 28.44 -15.02 -15.10
N GLY A 171 28.19 -13.72 -15.24
CA GLY A 171 27.75 -13.10 -16.51
C GLY A 171 26.31 -12.58 -16.54
N GLY A 172 25.68 -12.32 -15.40
CA GLY A 172 24.34 -11.70 -15.34
C GLY A 172 23.20 -12.72 -15.27
N ALA A 173 22.09 -12.46 -15.96
CA ALA A 173 20.88 -13.28 -15.86
C ALA A 173 21.08 -14.72 -16.38
N MET A 174 20.66 -15.71 -15.61
CA MET A 174 20.82 -17.14 -15.94
C MET A 174 19.55 -17.95 -15.66
N TYR A 175 19.40 -19.09 -16.34
CA TYR A 175 18.38 -20.09 -16.02
C TYR A 175 18.74 -20.83 -14.72
N ALA A 176 17.84 -20.79 -13.74
CA ALA A 176 17.96 -21.46 -12.45
C ALA A 176 16.57 -21.85 -11.92
N THR A 177 16.51 -22.59 -10.81
CA THR A 177 15.26 -23.16 -10.26
C THR A 177 14.13 -22.12 -10.23
N ALA A 178 12.96 -22.45 -10.78
CA ALA A 178 11.77 -21.61 -10.71
C ALA A 178 11.26 -21.51 -9.26
N MET A 179 10.68 -20.37 -8.90
CA MET A 179 10.10 -20.10 -7.58
C MET A 179 10.99 -20.50 -6.39
N PRO A 180 12.25 -20.06 -6.32
CA PRO A 180 13.08 -20.33 -5.17
C PRO A 180 12.58 -19.54 -3.95
N GLY A 181 12.67 -20.16 -2.77
CA GLY A 181 12.44 -19.46 -1.51
C GLY A 181 10.97 -19.30 -1.13
N THR A 182 10.68 -18.22 -0.39
CA THR A 182 9.38 -17.97 0.23
C THR A 182 8.45 -17.21 -0.73
N PRO A 183 7.29 -17.77 -1.16
CA PRO A 183 6.50 -17.22 -2.27
C PRO A 183 6.05 -15.76 -2.12
N VAL A 184 5.73 -15.32 -0.90
CA VAL A 184 5.29 -13.93 -0.65
C VAL A 184 6.39 -12.89 -0.90
N TYR A 185 7.65 -13.28 -1.08
CA TYR A 185 8.78 -12.38 -1.42
C TYR A 185 9.31 -12.61 -2.84
N ALA A 186 8.71 -13.54 -3.60
CA ALA A 186 9.24 -13.99 -4.88
C ALA A 186 8.88 -13.00 -6.00
N ALA A 187 9.87 -12.67 -6.83
CA ALA A 187 9.69 -11.80 -7.99
C ALA A 187 8.91 -12.52 -9.11
N PRO A 188 8.10 -11.81 -9.91
CA PRO A 188 7.23 -12.40 -10.93
C PRO A 188 8.01 -13.20 -11.99
N GLU A 189 9.23 -12.79 -12.36
CA GLU A 189 10.07 -13.49 -13.34
C GLU A 189 10.63 -14.84 -12.86
N THR A 190 10.43 -15.17 -11.57
CA THR A 190 10.80 -16.49 -11.03
C THR A 190 9.72 -17.55 -11.28
N TYR A 191 8.51 -17.14 -11.66
CA TYR A 191 7.40 -18.03 -11.95
C TYR A 191 7.54 -18.63 -13.37
N PRO A 192 7.22 -19.91 -13.57
CA PRO A 192 7.25 -20.53 -14.88
C PRO A 192 6.11 -19.98 -15.76
N THR A 193 6.42 -19.26 -16.84
CA THR A 193 5.41 -18.75 -17.78
C THR A 193 5.02 -19.84 -18.79
N GLY A 194 3.71 -20.10 -18.91
CA GLY A 194 3.16 -21.17 -19.76
C GLY A 194 3.11 -20.87 -21.26
N LEU A 195 3.44 -19.64 -21.70
CA LEU A 195 3.30 -19.18 -23.09
C LEU A 195 4.54 -18.38 -23.52
N GLY A 196 5.16 -18.78 -24.64
CA GLY A 196 6.34 -18.10 -25.21
C GLY A 196 7.48 -18.99 -25.73
N GLY A 197 7.30 -20.32 -25.82
CA GLY A 197 8.27 -21.20 -26.48
C GLY A 197 9.49 -21.59 -25.64
N LEU A 198 9.52 -21.28 -24.35
CA LEU A 198 10.42 -21.92 -23.38
C LEU A 198 9.63 -23.00 -22.60
N PRO A 199 10.25 -24.14 -22.25
CA PRO A 199 9.50 -25.32 -21.82
C PRO A 199 8.81 -25.08 -20.48
N ARG A 200 7.62 -25.67 -20.29
CA ARG A 200 7.15 -26.13 -18.97
C ARG A 200 8.31 -26.89 -18.32
N GLY A 201 9.06 -26.25 -17.43
CA GLY A 201 10.26 -26.83 -16.85
C GLY A 201 10.65 -26.12 -15.57
N ASP A 202 11.38 -26.82 -14.71
CA ASP A 202 11.75 -26.41 -13.35
C ASP A 202 12.73 -25.21 -13.29
N LYS A 203 12.92 -24.45 -14.37
CA LYS A 203 13.93 -23.39 -14.48
C LYS A 203 13.37 -22.09 -15.07
N ALA A 204 13.63 -20.97 -14.39
CA ALA A 204 13.33 -19.59 -14.80
C ALA A 204 14.63 -18.79 -15.01
N ARG A 205 14.61 -17.75 -15.86
CA ARG A 205 15.76 -16.89 -16.13
C ARG A 205 15.69 -15.62 -15.30
N TYR A 206 16.62 -15.44 -14.37
CA TYR A 206 16.63 -14.29 -13.46
C TYR A 206 18.05 -13.85 -13.09
N SER A 207 18.16 -12.70 -12.41
CA SER A 207 19.42 -12.06 -12.01
C SER A 207 19.41 -11.66 -10.53
N VAL A 208 20.42 -10.91 -10.07
CA VAL A 208 20.46 -10.29 -8.73
C VAL A 208 19.23 -9.43 -8.39
N LYS A 209 18.48 -8.99 -9.41
CA LYS A 209 17.28 -8.15 -9.26
C LYS A 209 16.11 -8.85 -8.57
N ILE A 210 16.10 -10.18 -8.44
CA ILE A 210 15.07 -10.87 -7.65
C ILE A 210 15.25 -10.59 -6.15
N ASP A 211 16.49 -10.47 -5.66
CA ASP A 211 16.74 -10.15 -4.26
C ASP A 211 16.31 -8.71 -3.96
N ILE A 212 16.36 -7.82 -4.96
CA ILE A 212 15.86 -6.44 -4.84
C ILE A 212 14.34 -6.41 -4.70
N PHE A 213 13.63 -7.27 -5.42
CA PHE A 213 12.19 -7.40 -5.26
C PHE A 213 11.84 -7.94 -3.87
N SER A 214 12.52 -9.00 -3.43
CA SER A 214 12.35 -9.54 -2.08
C SER A 214 12.68 -8.51 -0.99
N PHE A 215 13.68 -7.65 -1.22
CA PHE A 215 13.98 -6.52 -0.35
C PHE A 215 12.81 -5.53 -0.28
N GLY A 216 12.17 -5.20 -1.41
CA GLY A 216 10.99 -4.32 -1.46
C GLY A 216 9.81 -4.88 -0.67
N ALA A 217 9.54 -6.18 -0.81
CA ALA A 217 8.48 -6.85 -0.06
C ALA A 217 8.75 -6.86 1.45
N MET A 218 10.01 -7.08 1.86
CA MET A 218 10.43 -7.03 3.26
C MET A 218 10.43 -5.60 3.81
N LEU A 219 10.78 -4.60 2.98
CA LEU A 219 10.68 -3.19 3.35
C LEU A 219 9.23 -2.78 3.62
N LEU A 220 8.29 -3.27 2.82
CA LEU A 220 6.87 -3.04 3.06
C LEU A 220 6.39 -3.72 4.36
N GLU A 221 6.74 -5.00 4.54
CA GLU A 221 6.41 -5.79 5.74
C GLU A 221 6.89 -5.12 7.04
N ILE A 222 8.13 -4.65 7.10
CA ILE A 222 8.67 -4.02 8.32
C ILE A 222 7.99 -2.67 8.63
N ILE A 223 7.50 -1.97 7.60
CA ILE A 223 6.81 -0.68 7.74
C ILE A 223 5.39 -0.86 8.27
N ILE A 224 4.60 -1.74 7.65
CA ILE A 224 3.21 -2.01 8.08
C ILE A 224 3.14 -2.93 9.30
N GLY A 225 4.17 -3.77 9.49
CA GLY A 225 4.31 -4.66 10.63
C GLY A 225 3.64 -6.03 10.48
N HIS A 226 3.28 -6.43 9.26
CA HIS A 226 2.80 -7.77 8.94
C HIS A 226 3.03 -8.10 7.47
N LEU A 227 2.88 -9.39 7.15
CA LEU A 227 2.72 -9.85 5.77
C LEU A 227 1.26 -9.68 5.33
N PRO A 228 0.97 -9.66 4.01
CA PRO A 228 -0.40 -9.56 3.50
C PRO A 228 -1.36 -10.51 4.22
N GLU A 229 -2.54 -10.03 4.61
CA GLU A 229 -3.57 -10.85 5.25
C GLU A 229 -4.23 -11.76 4.21
N GLY A 230 -3.67 -12.96 4.05
CA GLY A 230 -4.16 -13.97 3.10
C GLY A 230 -3.16 -14.26 1.99
N ASN A 231 -3.62 -14.95 0.95
CA ASN A 231 -2.79 -15.24 -0.22
C ASN A 231 -2.86 -14.07 -1.19
N LEU A 232 -1.69 -13.54 -1.56
CA LEU A 232 -1.61 -12.62 -2.69
C LEU A 232 -2.16 -13.32 -3.94
N PRO A 233 -2.89 -12.60 -4.82
CA PRO A 233 -3.25 -13.11 -6.14
C PRO A 233 -2.01 -13.61 -6.87
N ASP A 234 -2.15 -14.59 -7.76
CA ASP A 234 -1.00 -15.08 -8.52
C ASP A 234 -0.37 -13.94 -9.35
N PRO A 235 0.98 -13.86 -9.41
CA PRO A 235 1.66 -12.81 -10.16
C PRO A 235 1.50 -12.93 -11.66
N VAL A 236 1.18 -14.14 -12.13
CA VAL A 236 1.07 -14.48 -13.54
C VAL A 236 -0.29 -15.12 -13.75
N LEU A 237 -1.11 -14.52 -14.62
CA LEU A 237 -2.42 -15.02 -14.99
C LEU A 237 -2.30 -16.24 -15.94
N GLU A 238 -3.40 -16.94 -16.18
CA GLU A 238 -3.42 -18.13 -17.05
C GLU A 238 -2.96 -17.86 -18.50
N ASP A 239 -3.19 -16.64 -18.98
CA ASP A 239 -2.77 -16.15 -20.30
C ASP A 239 -1.29 -15.72 -20.35
N GLY A 240 -0.60 -15.74 -19.20
CA GLY A 240 0.80 -15.33 -19.06
C GLY A 240 1.00 -13.85 -18.77
N GLU A 241 -0.05 -13.05 -18.62
CA GLU A 241 0.08 -11.64 -18.22
C GLU A 241 0.58 -11.52 -16.78
N ILE A 242 1.57 -10.65 -16.56
CA ILE A 242 2.09 -10.34 -15.23
C ILE A 242 1.22 -9.26 -14.60
N VAL A 243 0.61 -9.57 -13.46
CA VAL A 243 -0.15 -8.59 -12.67
C VAL A 243 0.83 -7.61 -12.03
N PRO A 244 0.64 -6.28 -12.19
CA PRO A 244 1.45 -5.29 -11.47
C PRO A 244 1.45 -5.51 -9.97
N GLU A 245 2.65 -5.57 -9.37
CA GLU A 245 2.79 -5.86 -7.94
C GLU A 245 2.05 -4.85 -7.05
N TYR A 246 2.01 -3.58 -7.46
CA TYR A 246 1.24 -2.56 -6.76
C TYR A 246 -0.28 -2.83 -6.72
N LYS A 247 -0.81 -3.60 -7.67
CA LYS A 247 -2.20 -4.07 -7.63
C LYS A 247 -2.35 -5.28 -6.71
N ARG A 248 -1.39 -6.22 -6.76
CA ARG A 248 -1.40 -7.42 -5.90
C ARG A 248 -1.33 -7.04 -4.42
N ARG A 249 -0.57 -5.99 -4.09
CA ARG A 249 -0.35 -5.47 -2.73
C ARG A 249 -1.06 -4.14 -2.47
N HIS A 250 -2.19 -3.89 -3.13
CA HIS A 250 -2.87 -2.61 -3.01
C HIS A 250 -3.25 -2.29 -1.55
N GLU A 251 -3.77 -3.27 -0.80
CA GLU A 251 -4.13 -3.15 0.62
C GLU A 251 -2.91 -2.78 1.48
N ASP A 252 -1.81 -3.54 1.37
CA ASP A 252 -0.55 -3.25 2.10
C ASP A 252 0.00 -1.85 1.78
N LEU A 253 -0.08 -1.42 0.51
CA LEU A 253 0.41 -0.12 0.06
C LEU A 253 -0.50 1.04 0.46
N GLU A 254 -1.79 0.79 0.65
CA GLU A 254 -2.75 1.72 1.23
C GLU A 254 -2.50 1.89 2.73
N GLU A 255 -2.25 0.79 3.45
CA GLU A 255 -1.92 0.80 4.88
C GLU A 255 -0.58 1.51 5.16
N MET A 256 0.45 1.25 4.33
CA MET A 256 1.72 1.97 4.39
C MET A 256 1.54 3.50 4.32
N GLY A 257 0.49 3.95 3.62
CA GLY A 257 0.18 5.35 3.44
C GLY A 257 0.97 5.99 2.29
N PRO A 258 0.32 6.81 1.46
CA PRO A 258 0.93 7.34 0.24
C PRO A 258 2.08 8.34 0.48
N SER A 259 2.11 8.95 1.66
CA SER A 259 3.11 9.94 2.11
C SER A 259 4.32 9.33 2.82
N HIS A 260 4.37 8.01 3.00
CA HIS A 260 5.48 7.39 3.70
C HIS A 260 6.81 7.66 2.96
N PRO A 261 7.88 8.16 3.64
CA PRO A 261 9.13 8.59 2.99
C PRO A 261 9.79 7.51 2.12
N LEU A 262 9.57 6.24 2.45
CA LEU A 262 10.15 5.09 1.74
C LEU A 262 9.22 4.49 0.67
N ARG A 263 8.03 5.03 0.43
CA ARG A 263 7.06 4.41 -0.49
C ARG A 263 7.56 4.32 -1.93
N ASN A 264 8.20 5.39 -2.42
CA ASN A 264 8.77 5.39 -3.76
C ASN A 264 9.85 4.30 -3.91
N LEU A 265 10.65 4.09 -2.86
CA LEU A 265 11.65 3.03 -2.83
C LEU A 265 11.01 1.64 -2.83
N VAL A 266 9.95 1.43 -2.05
CA VAL A 266 9.17 0.17 -2.07
C VAL A 266 8.65 -0.12 -3.46
N LEU A 267 7.96 0.86 -4.09
CA LEU A 267 7.40 0.69 -5.43
C LEU A 267 8.47 0.39 -6.49
N GLN A 268 9.60 1.09 -6.46
CA GLN A 268 10.72 0.83 -7.37
C GLN A 268 11.33 -0.56 -7.18
N CYS A 269 11.46 -1.03 -5.94
CA CYS A 269 11.93 -2.39 -5.68
C CYS A 269 10.93 -3.44 -6.16
N LEU A 270 9.64 -3.16 -6.08
CA LEU A 270 8.53 -4.04 -6.47
C LEU A 270 8.13 -3.93 -7.95
N GLU A 271 8.92 -3.24 -8.78
CA GLU A 271 8.62 -3.14 -10.21
C GLU A 271 8.67 -4.52 -10.88
N ASN A 272 7.73 -4.80 -11.78
CA ASN A 272 7.64 -6.09 -12.45
C ASN A 272 8.86 -6.33 -13.34
N SER A 273 9.28 -5.27 -14.05
CA SER A 273 10.48 -5.25 -14.88
C SER A 273 11.75 -5.25 -14.02
N PRO A 274 12.60 -6.30 -14.07
CA PRO A 274 13.79 -6.40 -13.21
C PRO A 274 14.81 -5.28 -13.45
N GLU A 275 14.91 -4.78 -14.68
CA GLU A 275 15.78 -3.69 -15.11
C GLU A 275 15.45 -2.34 -14.44
N GLU A 276 14.16 -2.05 -14.23
CA GLU A 276 13.67 -0.82 -13.61
C GLU A 276 13.89 -0.77 -12.09
N ARG A 277 14.15 -1.93 -11.48
CA ARG A 277 14.48 -2.00 -10.04
C ARG A 277 15.86 -1.38 -9.77
N PRO A 278 16.04 -0.64 -8.68
CA PRO A 278 17.35 -0.10 -8.31
C PRO A 278 18.33 -1.21 -7.97
N SER A 279 19.62 -0.91 -8.04
CA SER A 279 20.68 -1.72 -7.44
C SER A 279 20.68 -1.56 -5.91
N ALA A 280 21.24 -2.54 -5.19
CA ALA A 280 21.42 -2.43 -3.75
C ALA A 280 22.27 -1.22 -3.32
N GLY A 281 23.16 -0.73 -4.21
CA GLY A 281 23.91 0.50 -3.98
C GLY A 281 23.02 1.74 -3.98
N GLU A 282 22.15 1.87 -4.98
CA GLU A 282 21.19 2.98 -5.07
C GLU A 282 20.15 2.95 -3.94
N ILE A 283 19.73 1.76 -3.51
CA ILE A 283 18.86 1.60 -2.33
C ILE A 283 19.52 2.20 -1.08
N LYS A 284 20.81 1.90 -0.86
CA LYS A 284 21.57 2.42 0.29
C LYS A 284 21.63 3.95 0.28
N GLU A 285 21.86 4.55 -0.88
CA GLU A 285 21.87 6.01 -1.05
C GLU A 285 20.49 6.62 -0.75
N LYS A 286 19.43 6.03 -1.29
CA LYS A 286 18.04 6.48 -1.06
C LYS A 286 17.63 6.38 0.42
N LEU A 287 17.98 5.29 1.10
CA LEU A 287 17.74 5.13 2.54
C LEU A 287 18.52 6.16 3.36
N SER A 288 19.80 6.38 3.03
CA SER A 288 20.63 7.36 3.74
C SER A 288 20.10 8.79 3.55
N LYS A 289 19.61 9.12 2.36
CA LYS A 289 18.98 10.41 2.07
C LYS A 289 17.73 10.62 2.93
N ALA A 290 16.88 9.61 3.06
CA ALA A 290 15.69 9.68 3.91
C ALA A 290 16.05 9.97 5.40
N VAL A 291 17.19 9.48 5.89
CA VAL A 291 17.71 9.85 7.23
C VAL A 291 18.07 11.33 7.29
N SER A 292 18.82 11.83 6.30
CA SER A 292 19.32 13.20 6.29
C SER A 292 18.21 14.25 6.20
N GLU A 293 17.15 13.97 5.46
CA GLU A 293 15.95 14.81 5.36
C GLU A 293 15.14 14.81 6.66
N THR A 294 15.22 13.73 7.45
CA THR A 294 14.59 13.63 8.77
C THR A 294 15.39 14.37 9.86
N LEU A 295 16.72 14.52 9.70
CA LEU A 295 17.62 15.12 10.69
C LEU A 295 17.96 16.61 10.44
N SER A 296 17.68 17.16 9.26
CA SER A 296 18.03 18.56 8.90
C SER A 296 16.97 19.61 9.27
N GLY A 297 15.84 19.22 9.85
CA GLY A 297 14.87 20.15 10.46
C GLY A 297 15.27 20.56 11.88
N ASN A 298 15.12 21.84 12.25
CA ASN A 298 15.38 22.32 13.62
C ASN A 298 14.57 21.51 14.65
N PRO A 299 15.07 21.31 15.89
CA PRO A 299 14.33 20.56 16.93
C PRO A 299 12.96 21.17 17.32
N SER A 300 12.77 22.48 17.12
CA SER A 300 11.47 23.16 17.25
C SER A 300 10.54 22.78 16.09
N ASP A 301 11.07 22.78 14.88
CA ASP A 301 10.35 22.41 13.66
C ASP A 301 10.11 20.90 13.61
N VAL A 302 10.89 20.05 14.28
CA VAL A 302 10.63 18.60 14.39
C VAL A 302 9.46 18.33 15.33
N ARG A 303 9.24 19.15 16.36
CA ARG A 303 8.05 19.00 17.22
C ARG A 303 6.76 19.42 16.53
N ASP A 304 6.87 20.30 15.52
CA ASP A 304 5.76 20.79 14.70
C ASP A 304 5.64 20.06 13.35
N ALA A 305 6.72 19.49 12.80
CA ALA A 305 6.75 18.68 11.57
C ALA A 305 6.51 17.19 11.83
N VAL A 306 6.89 16.66 13.00
CA VAL A 306 6.39 15.36 13.50
C VAL A 306 4.94 15.48 13.98
N LYS A 307 4.39 16.71 14.07
CA LYS A 307 2.94 16.97 14.16
C LYS A 307 2.26 17.21 12.81
N SER A 308 2.99 17.32 11.69
CA SER A 308 2.41 17.66 10.39
C SER A 308 2.73 16.66 9.26
N ILE A 309 3.00 15.40 9.59
CA ILE A 309 2.90 14.32 8.60
C ILE A 309 1.48 13.80 8.72
N ASP A 310 0.58 14.33 7.88
CA ASP A 310 -0.88 14.15 7.82
C ASP A 310 -1.41 12.78 8.30
N HIS A 311 -1.46 12.62 9.61
CA HIS A 311 -2.35 11.68 10.28
C HIS A 311 -3.67 12.42 10.42
N TYR A 312 -4.50 12.34 9.39
CA TYR A 312 -5.88 12.77 9.53
C TYR A 312 -6.53 11.86 10.57
N ASP A 313 -7.18 12.47 11.56
CA ASP A 313 -7.97 11.76 12.56
C ASP A 313 -9.04 10.90 11.89
N HIS A 314 -9.56 11.35 10.73
CA HIS A 314 -10.51 10.61 9.91
C HIS A 314 -10.22 10.69 8.41
N LYS A 315 -10.49 9.60 7.67
CA LYS A 315 -10.43 9.55 6.20
C LYS A 315 -11.75 8.99 5.67
N PHE A 316 -12.45 9.77 4.85
CA PHE A 316 -13.74 9.36 4.28
C PHE A 316 -13.76 9.50 2.77
N LYS A 317 -14.43 8.55 2.12
CA LYS A 317 -14.84 8.64 0.73
C LYS A 317 -16.34 8.87 0.67
N LEU A 318 -16.77 9.85 -0.12
CA LEU A 318 -18.18 10.15 -0.34
C LEU A 318 -18.50 10.30 -1.82
N VAL A 319 -19.74 10.02 -2.18
CA VAL A 319 -20.24 10.12 -3.56
C VAL A 319 -21.30 11.22 -3.68
N VAL A 320 -21.28 11.95 -4.79
CA VAL A 320 -22.31 12.96 -5.13
C VAL A 320 -23.14 12.45 -6.31
N LEU A 321 -24.44 12.25 -6.07
CA LEU A 321 -25.39 11.58 -6.97
C LEU A 321 -26.60 12.47 -7.28
N GLY A 322 -27.33 12.15 -8.35
CA GLY A 322 -28.50 12.92 -8.82
C GLY A 322 -28.61 13.02 -10.33
N GLU A 323 -29.79 13.44 -10.84
CA GLU A 323 -30.05 13.57 -12.29
C GLU A 323 -29.05 14.54 -12.97
N ALA A 324 -28.85 14.41 -14.27
CA ALA A 324 -28.05 15.36 -15.03
C ALA A 324 -28.66 16.78 -14.96
N GLY A 325 -27.82 17.81 -14.76
CA GLY A 325 -28.25 19.21 -14.72
C GLY A 325 -28.76 19.74 -13.37
N VAL A 326 -28.77 18.91 -12.32
CA VAL A 326 -29.18 19.33 -10.96
C VAL A 326 -28.12 20.16 -10.22
N GLY A 327 -26.89 20.24 -10.76
CA GLY A 327 -25.81 21.08 -10.20
C GLY A 327 -24.86 20.40 -9.23
N LYS A 328 -24.67 19.07 -9.32
CA LYS A 328 -23.69 18.30 -8.51
C LYS A 328 -22.29 18.88 -8.58
N THR A 329 -21.75 18.99 -9.80
CA THR A 329 -20.44 19.61 -10.06
C THR A 329 -20.36 21.03 -9.51
N SER A 330 -21.45 21.81 -9.61
CA SER A 330 -21.51 23.17 -9.05
C SER A 330 -21.46 23.20 -7.52
N ILE A 331 -22.13 22.27 -6.84
CA ILE A 331 -22.07 22.11 -5.38
C ILE A 331 -20.64 21.76 -4.96
N VAL A 332 -20.03 20.76 -5.60
CA VAL A 332 -18.66 20.31 -5.31
C VAL A 332 -17.68 21.46 -5.54
N THR A 333 -17.74 22.12 -6.69
CA THR A 333 -16.82 23.22 -7.04
C THR A 333 -16.96 24.38 -6.04
N ARG A 334 -18.18 24.72 -5.64
CA ARG A 334 -18.45 25.79 -4.67
C ARG A 334 -17.94 25.44 -3.26
N PHE A 335 -17.99 24.17 -2.88
CA PHE A 335 -17.41 23.70 -1.60
C PHE A 335 -15.88 23.75 -1.60
N LEU A 336 -15.28 23.40 -2.74
CA LEU A 336 -13.83 23.38 -2.93
C LEU A 336 -13.23 24.80 -3.03
N ASP A 337 -13.95 25.74 -3.64
CA ASP A 337 -13.55 27.15 -3.76
C ASP A 337 -14.71 28.11 -3.49
N THR A 338 -14.70 28.69 -2.30
CA THR A 338 -15.68 29.66 -1.80
C THR A 338 -15.64 31.00 -2.56
N ASN A 339 -14.54 31.34 -3.25
CA ASN A 339 -14.36 32.62 -3.94
C ASN A 339 -14.56 32.55 -5.48
N SER A 340 -14.77 31.37 -6.04
CA SER A 340 -14.91 31.17 -7.49
C SER A 340 -16.14 31.89 -8.09
N GLN A 341 -15.97 32.70 -9.14
CA GLN A 341 -17.12 33.16 -9.94
C GLN A 341 -17.54 32.04 -10.91
N LEU A 342 -18.79 31.58 -10.82
CA LEU A 342 -19.33 30.51 -11.69
C LEU A 342 -19.26 30.82 -13.20
N SER A 343 -19.00 32.07 -13.57
CA SER A 343 -18.93 32.56 -14.95
C SER A 343 -17.63 32.22 -15.70
N GLU A 344 -16.56 31.79 -15.02
CA GLU A 344 -15.27 31.43 -15.67
C GLU A 344 -15.06 29.92 -15.83
N ILE A 345 -16.01 29.10 -15.37
CA ILE A 345 -15.89 27.64 -15.44
C ILE A 345 -16.29 27.21 -16.85
N SER A 346 -15.33 26.71 -17.63
CA SER A 346 -15.57 26.06 -18.91
C SER A 346 -16.43 24.82 -18.69
N PHE A 347 -17.75 24.95 -18.86
CA PHE A 347 -18.69 23.83 -18.86
C PHE A 347 -18.46 22.96 -20.10
N SER A 348 -17.45 22.09 -20.07
CA SER A 348 -17.54 20.86 -20.85
C SER A 348 -18.74 20.10 -20.31
N ARG A 349 -19.61 19.60 -21.20
CA ARG A 349 -20.59 18.59 -20.81
C ARG A 349 -19.79 17.38 -20.32
N ASN A 350 -19.51 17.31 -19.02
CA ASN A 350 -18.65 16.29 -18.43
C ASN A 350 -19.32 14.92 -18.63
N VAL A 351 -18.68 14.11 -19.47
CA VAL A 351 -19.13 12.76 -19.81
C VAL A 351 -18.62 11.75 -18.76
N GLU A 352 -17.75 12.14 -17.82
CA GLU A 352 -17.01 11.25 -16.91
C GLU A 352 -17.19 11.65 -15.43
N SER A 353 -16.89 10.73 -14.50
CA SER A 353 -16.87 11.00 -13.06
C SER A 353 -15.56 11.68 -12.67
N GLU A 354 -15.63 12.73 -11.84
CA GLU A 354 -14.47 13.48 -11.38
C GLU A 354 -14.16 13.20 -9.90
N ASP A 355 -12.88 12.99 -9.59
CA ASP A 355 -12.39 12.77 -8.24
C ASP A 355 -11.79 14.06 -7.69
N HIS A 356 -12.28 14.49 -6.53
CA HIS A 356 -11.73 15.62 -5.79
C HIS A 356 -11.25 15.16 -4.42
N PHE A 357 -10.15 15.75 -3.96
CA PHE A 357 -9.57 15.44 -2.67
C PHE A 357 -9.30 16.71 -1.91
N VAL A 358 -9.71 16.72 -0.65
CA VAL A 358 -9.62 17.91 0.19
C VAL A 358 -9.28 17.51 1.61
N GLY A 359 -8.28 18.18 2.17
CA GLY A 359 -8.01 18.15 3.60
C GLY A 359 -8.76 19.27 4.28
N LEU A 360 -9.39 18.92 5.40
CA LEU A 360 -10.16 19.82 6.26
C LEU A 360 -9.51 19.85 7.64
N ARG A 361 -9.32 21.06 8.17
CA ARG A 361 -8.93 21.25 9.57
C ARG A 361 -10.12 21.82 10.33
N LEU A 362 -10.66 21.02 11.23
CA LEU A 362 -11.63 21.41 12.24
C LEU A 362 -10.86 21.83 13.52
N PRO A 363 -11.47 22.57 14.47
CA PRO A 363 -10.75 23.08 15.64
C PRO A 363 -10.08 21.99 16.50
N ASP A 364 -10.62 20.78 16.45
CA ASP A 364 -10.31 19.66 17.35
C ASP A 364 -9.95 18.37 16.59
N MET A 365 -9.97 18.38 15.25
CA MET A 365 -9.60 17.23 14.42
C MET A 365 -9.23 17.60 12.97
N SER A 366 -8.64 16.66 12.26
CA SER A 366 -8.22 16.76 10.87
C SER A 366 -8.84 15.64 10.03
N ILE A 367 -9.38 16.00 8.85
CA ILE A 367 -10.15 15.07 8.02
C ILE A 367 -9.67 15.12 6.58
N HIS A 368 -9.51 13.97 5.95
CA HIS A 368 -9.30 13.87 4.50
C HIS A 368 -10.54 13.34 3.81
N LEU A 369 -11.07 14.09 2.85
CA LEU A 369 -12.23 13.71 2.07
C LEU A 369 -11.85 13.41 0.62
N HIS A 370 -12.26 12.24 0.15
CA HIS A 370 -12.33 11.88 -1.26
C HIS A 370 -13.77 12.04 -1.74
N ILE A 371 -14.03 13.06 -2.56
CA ILE A 371 -15.35 13.40 -3.11
C ILE A 371 -15.40 12.93 -4.56
N VAL A 372 -16.32 12.01 -4.86
CA VAL A 372 -16.54 11.51 -6.23
C VAL A 372 -17.77 12.18 -6.83
N ASP A 373 -17.58 13.07 -7.81
CA ASP A 373 -18.67 13.69 -8.58
C ASP A 373 -19.11 12.75 -9.73
N VAL A 374 -20.30 12.17 -9.60
CA VAL A 374 -20.78 11.16 -10.56
C VAL A 374 -21.64 11.82 -11.64
N GLY A 375 -21.28 11.62 -12.91
CA GLY A 375 -22.08 12.07 -14.05
C GLY A 375 -23.50 11.49 -14.06
N GLY A 376 -24.52 12.35 -14.11
CA GLY A 376 -25.93 12.01 -13.87
C GLY A 376 -26.61 11.04 -14.86
N HIS A 377 -25.90 10.54 -15.88
CA HIS A 377 -26.41 9.57 -16.87
C HIS A 377 -25.79 8.15 -16.73
N LYS A 378 -24.82 7.93 -15.83
CA LYS A 378 -23.89 6.77 -15.91
C LYS A 378 -24.14 5.59 -14.95
N LEU A 379 -25.23 5.58 -14.18
CA LEU A 379 -25.53 4.48 -13.26
C LEU A 379 -26.45 3.40 -13.87
N THR A 380 -26.33 3.15 -15.17
CA THR A 380 -26.98 2.00 -15.81
C THR A 380 -26.34 0.70 -15.30
N LYS A 381 -27.14 -0.35 -15.12
CA LYS A 381 -26.72 -1.66 -14.56
C LYS A 381 -25.56 -2.34 -15.31
N ALA A 382 -25.13 -1.82 -16.45
CA ALA A 382 -24.12 -2.39 -17.35
C ALA A 382 -22.75 -1.67 -17.33
N SER A 383 -22.55 -0.71 -16.43
CA SER A 383 -21.28 0.02 -16.31
C SER A 383 -20.27 -0.75 -15.44
N ASN A 384 -19.15 -1.18 -16.02
CA ASN A 384 -18.07 -1.90 -15.33
C ASN A 384 -17.37 -1.06 -14.23
N LEU A 385 -17.62 0.26 -14.18
CA LEU A 385 -17.01 1.18 -13.20
C LEU A 385 -17.84 1.32 -11.91
N VAL A 386 -19.11 0.86 -11.91
CA VAL A 386 -20.00 1.02 -10.75
C VAL A 386 -19.46 0.35 -9.48
N PRO A 387 -18.90 -0.88 -9.50
CA PRO A 387 -18.34 -1.48 -8.29
C PRO A 387 -17.15 -0.69 -7.72
N GLN A 388 -16.38 0.02 -8.55
CA GLN A 388 -15.20 0.78 -8.11
C GLN A 388 -15.59 2.12 -7.46
N ILE A 389 -16.64 2.77 -7.95
CA ILE A 389 -17.14 4.05 -7.41
C ILE A 389 -17.62 3.87 -5.97
N PHE A 390 -18.40 2.82 -5.71
CA PHE A 390 -19.04 2.59 -4.40
C PHE A 390 -18.19 1.84 -3.37
N ARG A 391 -16.99 1.36 -3.75
CA ARG A 391 -16.05 0.74 -2.80
C ARG A 391 -15.61 1.76 -1.74
N ASP A 392 -15.65 1.37 -0.47
CA ASP A 392 -15.26 2.17 0.71
C ASP A 392 -15.96 3.51 0.87
N VAL A 393 -17.12 3.69 0.23
CA VAL A 393 -17.95 4.88 0.41
C VAL A 393 -18.53 4.86 1.82
N ARG A 394 -18.32 5.93 2.58
CA ARG A 394 -18.78 6.11 3.96
C ARG A 394 -19.88 7.15 4.10
N GLY A 395 -20.19 7.90 3.04
CA GLY A 395 -21.31 8.86 3.01
C GLY A 395 -21.75 9.21 1.59
N ALA A 396 -22.97 9.71 1.43
CA ALA A 396 -23.49 10.12 0.12
C ALA A 396 -24.23 11.45 0.16
N VAL A 397 -24.07 12.24 -0.91
CA VAL A 397 -24.86 13.44 -1.18
C VAL A 397 -25.76 13.15 -2.38
N ILE A 398 -27.07 13.31 -2.23
CA ILE A 398 -28.03 13.17 -3.33
C ILE A 398 -28.63 14.55 -3.63
N ALA A 399 -28.33 15.09 -4.81
CA ALA A 399 -28.81 16.41 -5.22
C ALA A 399 -29.97 16.31 -6.23
N PHE A 400 -30.97 17.18 -6.06
CA PHE A 400 -32.04 17.42 -7.03
C PHE A 400 -32.24 18.92 -7.25
N ASP A 401 -32.96 19.30 -8.30
CA ASP A 401 -33.23 20.68 -8.69
C ASP A 401 -34.62 21.11 -8.20
N LEU A 402 -34.68 22.14 -7.35
CA LEU A 402 -35.93 22.70 -6.81
C LEU A 402 -36.88 23.25 -7.89
N LEU A 403 -36.35 23.58 -9.07
CA LEU A 403 -37.09 24.06 -10.24
C LEU A 403 -37.57 22.90 -11.16
N SER A 404 -37.24 21.65 -10.83
CA SER A 404 -37.55 20.47 -11.64
C SER A 404 -38.15 19.33 -10.80
N LYS A 405 -39.48 19.22 -10.81
CA LYS A 405 -40.21 18.11 -10.14
C LYS A 405 -39.77 16.73 -10.63
N LYS A 406 -39.36 16.61 -11.90
CA LYS A 406 -38.83 15.37 -12.46
C LYS A 406 -37.56 14.90 -11.72
N SER A 407 -36.66 15.84 -11.38
CA SER A 407 -35.41 15.50 -10.70
C SER A 407 -35.63 14.97 -9.28
N PHE A 408 -36.66 15.45 -8.59
CA PHE A 408 -37.07 14.95 -7.28
C PHE A 408 -37.66 13.54 -7.37
N LEU A 409 -38.47 13.25 -8.39
CA LEU A 409 -39.05 11.92 -8.59
C LEU A 409 -38.00 10.81 -8.85
N GLU A 410 -36.78 11.18 -9.27
CA GLU A 410 -35.67 10.23 -9.44
C GLU A 410 -34.87 9.98 -8.15
N VAL A 411 -35.04 10.79 -7.10
CA VAL A 411 -34.31 10.63 -5.82
C VAL A 411 -34.46 9.21 -5.23
N PRO A 412 -35.65 8.59 -5.19
CA PRO A 412 -35.79 7.21 -4.68
C PRO A 412 -34.92 6.19 -5.43
N ASN A 413 -34.70 6.37 -6.74
CA ASN A 413 -33.83 5.49 -7.52
C ASN A 413 -32.37 5.64 -7.10
N TRP A 414 -31.92 6.87 -6.83
CA TRP A 414 -30.56 7.15 -6.34
C TRP A 414 -30.33 6.59 -4.95
N VAL A 415 -31.30 6.75 -4.04
CA VAL A 415 -31.25 6.14 -2.70
C VAL A 415 -31.10 4.63 -2.82
N LYS A 416 -31.94 3.99 -3.66
CA LYS A 416 -31.85 2.55 -3.91
C LYS A 416 -30.47 2.12 -4.42
N VAL A 417 -29.86 2.87 -5.33
CA VAL A 417 -28.50 2.58 -5.83
C VAL A 417 -27.48 2.62 -4.69
N VAL A 418 -27.53 3.62 -3.80
CA VAL A 418 -26.62 3.69 -2.65
C VAL A 418 -26.82 2.49 -1.72
N ARG A 419 -28.07 2.19 -1.36
CA ARG A 419 -28.43 1.10 -0.44
C ARG A 419 -28.11 -0.29 -0.99
N GLU A 420 -28.21 -0.52 -2.30
CA GLU A 420 -27.87 -1.80 -2.93
C GLU A 420 -26.37 -2.00 -3.15
N ARG A 421 -25.57 -0.92 -3.14
CA ARG A 421 -24.14 -0.97 -3.54
C ARG A 421 -23.17 -0.76 -2.39
N CYS A 422 -23.62 -0.18 -1.29
CA CYS A 422 -22.80 -0.03 -0.08
C CYS A 422 -23.06 -1.21 0.86
N TYR A 423 -22.01 -1.76 1.47
CA TYR A 423 -22.09 -2.91 2.37
C TYR A 423 -22.69 -2.56 3.75
N GLU A 424 -22.67 -1.28 4.11
CA GLU A 424 -23.15 -0.74 5.40
C GLU A 424 -24.19 0.35 5.21
N GLU A 425 -24.96 0.61 6.27
CA GLU A 425 -25.92 1.71 6.30
C GLU A 425 -25.20 3.06 6.42
N ILE A 426 -24.84 3.65 5.27
CA ILE A 426 -24.13 4.94 5.25
C ILE A 426 -25.09 6.13 5.42
N PRO A 427 -24.64 7.24 6.05
CA PRO A 427 -25.38 8.49 6.10
C PRO A 427 -25.57 9.10 4.70
N ILE A 428 -26.76 9.66 4.47
CA ILE A 428 -27.14 10.32 3.22
C ILE A 428 -27.67 11.73 3.51
N VAL A 429 -27.10 12.73 2.83
CA VAL A 429 -27.61 14.11 2.81
C VAL A 429 -28.34 14.35 1.49
N LEU A 430 -29.63 14.68 1.58
CA LEU A 430 -30.49 15.08 0.48
C LEU A 430 -30.40 16.60 0.29
N VAL A 431 -30.11 17.04 -0.94
CA VAL A 431 -29.87 18.46 -1.25
C VAL A 431 -30.85 18.95 -2.31
N GLY A 432 -31.70 19.91 -1.94
CA GLY A 432 -32.51 20.68 -2.89
C GLY A 432 -31.69 21.86 -3.41
N ASN A 433 -31.10 21.74 -4.59
CA ASN A 433 -30.26 22.80 -5.17
C ASN A 433 -31.09 23.79 -6.01
N LYS A 434 -30.52 24.97 -6.27
CA LYS A 434 -31.16 26.10 -6.97
C LYS A 434 -32.28 26.74 -6.16
N ASP A 435 -31.98 26.98 -4.88
CA ASP A 435 -32.85 27.74 -3.99
C ASP A 435 -32.78 29.25 -4.34
N GLU A 436 -33.43 29.60 -5.45
CA GLU A 436 -33.75 30.97 -5.81
C GLU A 436 -35.27 31.17 -5.62
N GLU A 437 -35.67 31.98 -4.64
CA GLU A 437 -37.04 32.09 -4.07
C GLU A 437 -38.21 32.31 -5.07
N LEU A 438 -37.95 32.58 -6.35
CA LEU A 438 -38.94 33.12 -7.28
C LEU A 438 -39.63 32.11 -8.21
N GLU A 439 -39.16 30.85 -8.36
CA GLU A 439 -39.73 29.90 -9.37
C GLU A 439 -39.78 28.41 -8.95
N ARG A 440 -39.98 28.10 -7.67
CA ARG A 440 -39.94 26.73 -7.12
C ARG A 440 -41.05 25.79 -7.61
N LYS A 441 -40.71 24.53 -7.96
CA LYS A 441 -41.67 23.48 -8.41
C LYS A 441 -41.85 22.28 -7.46
N VAL A 442 -41.00 22.15 -6.43
CA VAL A 442 -41.02 21.04 -5.46
C VAL A 442 -41.17 21.62 -4.06
N GLY A 443 -42.26 21.42 -3.32
CA GLY A 443 -42.45 22.08 -2.01
C GLY A 443 -41.60 21.50 -0.88
N SER A 444 -41.11 22.32 0.06
CA SER A 444 -40.21 21.90 1.16
C SER A 444 -40.83 20.78 2.00
N GLN A 445 -42.11 20.92 2.33
CA GLN A 445 -42.83 19.97 3.18
C GLN A 445 -42.90 18.55 2.57
N GLU A 446 -43.01 18.45 1.23
CA GLU A 446 -43.02 17.16 0.53
C GLU A 446 -41.65 16.47 0.64
N VAL A 447 -40.57 17.24 0.53
CA VAL A 447 -39.20 16.74 0.60
C VAL A 447 -38.81 16.38 2.02
N GLU A 448 -39.17 17.20 3.01
CA GLU A 448 -38.95 16.93 4.44
C GLU A 448 -39.61 15.60 4.86
N GLN A 449 -40.87 15.39 4.49
CA GLN A 449 -41.59 14.14 4.77
C GLN A 449 -40.96 12.93 4.10
N PHE A 450 -40.35 13.11 2.92
CA PHE A 450 -39.61 12.06 2.24
C PHE A 450 -38.28 11.76 2.94
N ALA A 451 -37.52 12.80 3.29
CA ALA A 451 -36.24 12.67 3.97
C ALA A 451 -36.39 12.02 5.35
N GLU A 452 -37.42 12.37 6.12
CA GLU A 452 -37.72 11.75 7.42
C GLU A 452 -38.02 10.25 7.29
N ARG A 453 -38.80 9.87 6.27
CA ARG A 453 -39.15 8.47 6.03
C ARG A 453 -37.94 7.62 5.68
N GLU A 454 -37.02 8.16 4.89
CA GLU A 454 -35.80 7.48 4.44
C GLU A 454 -34.61 7.68 5.40
N SER A 455 -34.83 8.33 6.55
CA SER A 455 -33.81 8.65 7.57
C SER A 455 -32.61 9.42 7.00
N MET A 456 -32.88 10.44 6.19
CA MET A 456 -31.88 11.31 5.56
C MET A 456 -31.93 12.72 6.15
N PHE A 457 -30.78 13.39 6.18
CA PHE A 457 -30.74 14.82 6.45
C PHE A 457 -31.12 15.60 5.18
N TYR A 458 -31.97 16.62 5.28
CA TYR A 458 -32.38 17.44 4.14
C TYR A 458 -31.99 18.89 4.36
N THR A 459 -31.36 19.50 3.35
CA THR A 459 -31.11 20.95 3.31
C THR A 459 -31.33 21.49 1.89
N GLU A 460 -31.75 22.75 1.81
CA GLU A 460 -31.87 23.50 0.58
C GLU A 460 -30.61 24.35 0.38
N ALA A 461 -30.08 24.37 -0.83
CA ALA A 461 -28.82 25.04 -1.12
C ALA A 461 -28.89 25.78 -2.46
N SER A 462 -28.02 26.78 -2.61
CA SER A 462 -27.81 27.41 -3.91
C SER A 462 -26.31 27.44 -4.20
N ALA A 463 -25.87 26.53 -5.08
CA ALA A 463 -24.50 26.57 -5.59
C ALA A 463 -24.16 27.92 -6.24
N LYS A 464 -25.17 28.64 -6.74
CA LYS A 464 -25.05 29.98 -7.31
C LYS A 464 -24.60 31.01 -6.27
N SER A 465 -25.33 31.14 -5.17
CA SER A 465 -25.03 32.11 -4.10
C SER A 465 -24.05 31.61 -3.05
N GLY A 466 -23.77 30.30 -3.02
CA GLY A 466 -23.01 29.65 -1.95
C GLY A 466 -23.83 29.29 -0.71
N LYS A 467 -25.14 29.54 -0.71
CA LYS A 467 -26.03 29.24 0.42
C LYS A 467 -26.00 27.74 0.75
N ASN A 468 -25.76 27.42 2.03
CA ASN A 468 -25.76 26.09 2.65
C ASN A 468 -24.78 25.07 2.06
N ILE A 469 -23.80 25.49 1.26
CA ILE A 469 -22.84 24.56 0.66
C ILE A 469 -21.93 23.90 1.70
N ASP A 470 -21.40 24.69 2.63
CA ASP A 470 -20.55 24.18 3.71
C ASP A 470 -21.32 23.30 4.71
N GLU A 471 -22.61 23.60 4.90
CA GLU A 471 -23.48 22.86 5.80
C GLU A 471 -23.68 21.42 5.31
N ILE A 472 -23.89 21.21 4.00
CA ILE A 472 -24.03 19.88 3.39
C ILE A 472 -22.89 18.95 3.80
N PHE A 473 -21.65 19.42 3.64
CA PHE A 473 -20.47 18.61 3.91
C PHE A 473 -20.18 18.50 5.41
N SER A 474 -20.40 19.57 6.18
CA SER A 474 -20.20 19.55 7.64
C SER A 474 -21.12 18.54 8.31
N VAL A 475 -22.41 18.55 7.98
CA VAL A 475 -23.38 17.59 8.52
C VAL A 475 -23.05 16.16 8.10
N LEU A 476 -22.66 15.95 6.84
CA LEU A 476 -22.28 14.62 6.37
C LEU A 476 -21.04 14.09 7.10
N ILE A 477 -20.04 14.95 7.33
CA ILE A 477 -18.82 14.61 8.07
C ILE A 477 -19.16 14.20 9.49
N ASP A 478 -19.95 14.99 10.22
CA ASP A 478 -20.34 14.69 11.60
C ASP A 478 -21.04 13.33 11.69
N LEU A 479 -21.97 13.06 10.76
CA LEU A 479 -22.64 11.76 10.68
C LEU A 479 -21.69 10.60 10.36
N MET A 480 -20.69 10.80 9.49
CA MET A 480 -19.69 9.78 9.16
C MET A 480 -18.79 9.45 10.36
N ILE A 481 -18.35 10.47 11.10
CA ILE A 481 -17.54 10.31 12.32
C ILE A 481 -18.34 9.54 13.38
N GLU A 482 -19.60 9.88 13.56
CA GLU A 482 -20.46 9.18 14.52
C GLU A 482 -20.70 7.73 14.11
N CYS A 483 -20.95 7.45 12.83
CA CYS A 483 -21.08 6.08 12.34
C CYS A 483 -19.77 5.28 12.53
N GLU A 484 -18.61 5.90 12.37
CA GLU A 484 -17.33 5.27 12.68
C GLU A 484 -17.15 5.00 14.19
N ASN A 485 -17.59 5.92 15.04
CA ASN A 485 -17.51 5.79 16.50
C ASN A 485 -18.52 4.77 17.07
N LYS A 486 -19.67 4.55 16.43
CA LYS A 486 -20.71 3.58 16.83
C LYS A 486 -20.24 2.12 16.85
N ASN A 487 -19.16 1.78 16.15
CA ASN A 487 -18.49 0.48 16.31
C ASN A 487 -17.90 0.27 17.74
N LYS A 488 -18.09 1.23 18.67
CA LYS A 488 -17.72 1.16 20.10
C LYS A 488 -18.86 1.48 21.11
N GLY A 489 -20.12 1.69 20.71
CA GLY A 489 -21.22 1.92 21.68
C GLY A 489 -22.54 2.45 21.07
N GLU A 490 -23.67 2.09 21.70
CA GLU A 490 -25.05 2.24 21.20
C GLU A 490 -25.60 3.68 21.17
N ALA A 491 -25.85 4.22 19.97
CA ALA A 491 -26.84 5.26 19.68
C ALA A 491 -27.38 5.12 18.24
N THR A 492 -28.69 5.23 18.04
CA THR A 492 -29.34 5.06 16.72
C THR A 492 -29.27 6.34 15.87
N THR A 493 -29.06 6.18 14.56
CA THR A 493 -28.91 7.27 13.55
C THR A 493 -30.04 8.31 13.59
N ASN A 494 -31.25 7.88 13.94
CA ASN A 494 -32.42 8.77 14.07
C ASN A 494 -32.34 9.72 15.26
N SER A 495 -31.72 9.32 16.38
CA SER A 495 -31.55 10.19 17.56
C SER A 495 -30.60 11.36 17.29
N LEU A 496 -29.65 11.16 16.39
CA LEU A 496 -28.59 12.11 16.05
C LEU A 496 -29.06 13.10 14.99
N LEU A 497 -29.84 12.64 13.99
CA LEU A 497 -30.52 13.54 13.06
C LEU A 497 -31.44 14.54 13.78
N VAL A 498 -32.11 14.12 14.85
CA VAL A 498 -32.93 15.02 15.70
C VAL A 498 -32.03 16.02 16.45
N SER A 499 -30.95 15.57 17.08
CA SER A 499 -30.02 16.44 17.83
C SER A 499 -29.28 17.44 16.92
N LEU A 500 -28.93 17.04 15.70
CA LEU A 500 -28.31 17.89 14.68
C LEU A 500 -29.29 18.94 14.14
N ARG A 501 -30.56 18.58 13.91
CA ARG A 501 -31.61 19.55 13.53
C ARG A 501 -31.80 20.66 14.57
N GLU A 502 -31.79 20.30 15.85
CA GLU A 502 -31.86 21.27 16.95
C GLU A 502 -30.62 22.18 17.02
N THR A 503 -29.43 21.61 16.81
CA THR A 503 -28.16 22.35 16.81
C THR A 503 -28.06 23.33 15.64
N LEU A 504 -28.51 22.94 14.45
CA LEU A 504 -28.50 23.78 13.25
C LEU A 504 -29.54 24.91 13.34
N SER A 505 -30.74 24.63 13.87
CA SER A 505 -31.77 25.65 14.13
C SER A 505 -31.26 26.75 15.07
N ASN A 506 -30.38 26.40 16.02
CA ASN A 506 -29.75 27.35 16.93
C ASN A 506 -28.59 28.13 16.29
N ARG A 507 -27.90 27.58 15.29
CA ARG A 507 -26.80 28.25 14.55
C ARG A 507 -27.31 29.30 13.56
N ASP A 508 -28.44 29.05 12.91
CA ASP A 508 -29.09 30.04 12.04
C ASP A 508 -29.50 31.32 12.80
N ALA A 509 -29.79 31.19 14.10
CA ALA A 509 -30.12 32.32 14.97
C ALA A 509 -28.89 33.13 15.43
N SER A 510 -27.68 32.57 15.37
CA SER A 510 -26.45 33.19 15.94
C SER A 510 -25.46 33.76 14.91
N GLN A 511 -25.68 33.59 13.60
CA GLN A 511 -24.73 33.99 12.53
C GLN A 511 -23.29 33.48 12.74
N GLU A 512 -23.11 32.29 13.32
CA GLU A 512 -21.80 31.69 13.48
C GLU A 512 -21.25 31.17 12.13
N LYS A 513 -19.94 31.34 11.90
CA LYS A 513 -19.25 30.83 10.70
C LYS A 513 -19.20 29.29 10.69
N SER A 514 -19.11 28.71 9.49
CA SER A 514 -18.90 27.27 9.28
C SER A 514 -17.81 26.69 10.21
N PRO A 515 -18.00 25.48 10.78
CA PRO A 515 -17.01 24.85 11.66
C PRO A 515 -15.69 24.50 10.95
N ILE A 516 -15.67 24.55 9.61
CA ILE A 516 -14.48 24.28 8.79
C ILE A 516 -13.55 25.51 8.86
N ALA A 517 -12.51 25.40 9.69
CA ALA A 517 -11.56 26.48 9.92
C ALA A 517 -10.63 26.70 8.72
N GLU A 518 -10.13 25.62 8.11
CA GLU A 518 -9.26 25.68 6.93
C GLU A 518 -9.62 24.58 5.92
N ARG A 519 -9.59 24.95 4.63
CA ARG A 519 -9.69 24.03 3.49
C ARG A 519 -8.40 24.11 2.70
N PHE A 520 -7.85 22.97 2.33
CA PHE A 520 -6.73 22.90 1.41
C PHE A 520 -7.05 21.85 0.37
N LEU A 521 -7.13 22.31 -0.89
CA LEU A 521 -7.22 21.41 -2.02
C LEU A 521 -5.95 20.59 -2.05
N THR A 522 -6.12 19.28 -1.99
CA THR A 522 -5.02 18.36 -2.19
C THR A 522 -5.00 18.08 -3.70
N PRO A 523 -3.99 18.55 -4.46
CA PRO A 523 -3.97 18.34 -5.90
C PRO A 523 -4.15 16.88 -6.25
N ARG A 524 -4.82 16.54 -7.36
CA ARG A 524 -5.06 15.13 -7.75
C ARG A 524 -3.77 14.29 -7.77
N ARG A 525 -2.58 14.86 -7.99
CA ARG A 525 -1.26 14.21 -7.92
C ARG A 525 -0.64 14.07 -6.52
N ASP A 526 -1.15 14.84 -5.57
CA ASP A 526 -0.75 14.89 -4.16
C ASP A 526 -1.81 14.17 -3.29
N ALA A 527 -2.99 13.90 -3.87
CA ALA A 527 -4.13 13.23 -3.25
C ALA A 527 -4.50 11.88 -3.91
N LEU A 528 -4.29 11.75 -5.22
CA LEU A 528 -3.84 10.49 -5.82
C LEU A 528 -2.32 10.49 -5.79
N ASN A 529 -1.75 9.30 -5.87
CA ASN A 529 -0.34 9.06 -5.62
C ASN A 529 0.61 9.92 -6.48
N PRO A 530 1.82 10.22 -5.96
CA PRO A 530 2.95 10.66 -6.78
C PRO A 530 3.29 9.56 -7.78
N GLY A 531 2.76 9.66 -9.02
CA GLY A 531 2.84 8.63 -10.04
C GLY A 531 1.87 8.79 -11.22
N VAL A 532 0.88 9.69 -11.13
CA VAL A 532 0.06 10.08 -12.29
C VAL A 532 0.76 11.24 -13.01
N ILE A 533 1.29 10.99 -14.21
CA ILE A 533 1.95 12.00 -15.05
C ILE A 533 0.87 12.76 -15.84
N GLU A 534 0.79 14.08 -15.67
CA GLU A 534 0.16 14.96 -16.65
C GLU A 534 1.11 15.13 -17.85
N LEU A 535 0.72 14.64 -19.03
CA LEU A 535 1.44 14.90 -20.27
C LEU A 535 1.29 16.37 -20.66
N LYS A 536 2.38 17.14 -20.59
CA LYS A 536 2.46 18.42 -21.30
C LYS A 536 2.54 18.13 -22.80
N GLU A 537 1.62 18.70 -23.58
CA GLU A 537 1.69 18.66 -25.04
C GLU A 537 3.01 19.30 -25.53
N GLU A 538 3.90 18.51 -26.11
CA GLU A 538 5.02 19.05 -26.89
C GLU A 538 4.49 19.63 -28.20
N LYS A 539 4.59 20.95 -28.34
CA LYS A 539 4.41 21.65 -29.62
C LYS A 539 5.57 21.28 -30.54
N GLY A 540 5.40 20.22 -31.34
CA GLY A 540 6.28 19.90 -32.45
C GLY A 540 6.15 20.94 -33.57
N THR A 541 7.23 21.66 -33.83
CA THR A 541 7.41 22.52 -35.01
C THR A 541 7.49 21.68 -36.29
N MET A 542 6.53 21.83 -37.22
CA MET A 542 6.77 21.86 -38.66
C MET A 542 5.60 22.55 -39.38
N GLU A 543 5.94 23.52 -40.24
CA GLU A 543 5.05 24.24 -41.16
C GLU A 543 4.52 23.30 -42.25
N HIS A 544 3.21 23.19 -42.43
CA HIS A 544 2.46 23.82 -43.53
C HIS A 544 1.01 23.33 -43.64
N ASP A 545 0.17 24.33 -43.88
CA ASP A 545 -1.11 24.36 -44.57
C ASP A 545 -2.46 24.14 -43.85
N LYS A 546 -3.34 25.10 -44.15
CA LYS A 546 -4.60 25.44 -43.50
C LYS A 546 -5.71 24.45 -43.87
N ASN A 547 -6.38 23.86 -42.89
CA ASN A 547 -7.83 23.97 -42.78
C ASN A 547 -8.40 23.40 -41.47
N ASP A 548 -9.44 24.09 -41.04
CA ASP A 548 -10.16 24.06 -39.77
C ASP A 548 -10.76 22.69 -39.41
N ARG A 549 -10.21 22.00 -38.38
CA ARG A 549 -10.89 20.92 -37.63
C ARG A 549 -10.40 20.90 -36.17
N LYS A 550 -11.27 21.31 -35.24
CA LYS A 550 -11.11 21.14 -33.79
C LYS A 550 -10.82 19.67 -33.45
N SER A 551 -9.69 19.40 -32.78
CA SER A 551 -9.28 18.05 -32.38
C SER A 551 -10.18 17.52 -31.25
N LYS A 552 -10.55 16.25 -31.36
CA LYS A 552 -11.23 15.49 -30.32
C LYS A 552 -10.18 14.66 -29.59
N SER A 553 -10.14 14.77 -28.27
CA SER A 553 -9.38 13.88 -27.39
C SER A 553 -9.90 12.44 -27.53
N ARG A 554 -9.02 11.53 -27.92
CA ARG A 554 -9.24 10.08 -27.86
C ARG A 554 -8.26 9.53 -26.83
N CYS A 555 -8.78 8.83 -25.82
CA CYS A 555 -7.99 7.97 -24.96
C CYS A 555 -8.10 6.54 -25.52
N CYS A 556 -6.97 5.96 -25.91
CA CYS A 556 -6.81 4.52 -26.10
C CYS A 556 -5.74 4.06 -25.10
N LEU A 557 -6.06 3.05 -24.31
CA LEU A 557 -5.06 2.19 -23.69
C LEU A 557 -4.33 1.48 -24.82
N LEU A 558 -3.00 1.58 -24.89
CA LEU A 558 -2.21 0.78 -25.82
C LEU A 558 -1.06 0.11 -25.06
N ASN A 559 -1.30 -1.19 -24.84
CA ASN A 559 -0.44 -2.38 -24.82
C ASN A 559 1.05 -2.22 -24.54
#